data_AF-E8LSG3-F1
#
_entry.id   AF-E8LSG3-F1
#
_cell.length_a   1.000
_cell.length_b   1.000
_cell.length_c   1.000
_cell.angle_alpha   90.00
_cell.angle_beta   90.00
_cell.angle_gamma   90.00
#
_symmetry.space_group_name_H-M   'P 1'
#
loop_
_entity.id
_entity.type
_entity.pdbx_description
1 polymer ?
#
loop_
_entity_poly.entity_id
_entity_poly.type
_entity_poly.pdbx_seq_one_letter_code
_entity_poly.pdbx_strand_id
1 'polypeptide(L)'
;MFSGMLFIFAPLVVGYFISISKKSLLDTINATTSNLIYVILALMGLSLAALDNLGQNLQLILKTTAVFFTCLSLANLAVLPLIDKWLPIHTDASNTKLPLSEMAMESAKLILVVGGGLIIGLMLPIDLSWVDTASEWILFLLLFFIGIQLRNSGLTLRQILLNKQGMVIALAIVASSMVGGVISALILDIDIYRGLAMASGFGWYSLAGILMGDAFGPVYGGASFMIELLRELIALVLIPLFIRTKPCTSIGYAGATAMDFTLPVIQTTGGVRCVPIAIVSGFILSLLVPIMMLFFVSLAG
;
A
#
# COMPACT_ATOMS: atom_id res chain seq x y z
N MET A 1 3.48 -1.37 -26.09
CA MET A 1 3.82 -1.26 -24.66
C MET A 1 3.03 -0.13 -23.99
N PHE A 2 3.14 1.14 -24.42
CA PHE A 2 2.28 2.25 -23.91
C PHE A 2 0.76 2.02 -24.02
N SER A 3 0.28 1.33 -25.07
CA SER A 3 -1.14 1.05 -25.25
C SER A 3 -1.74 0.19 -24.13
N GLY A 4 -1.02 -0.83 -23.65
CA GLY A 4 -1.52 -1.74 -22.60
C GLY A 4 -1.68 -1.03 -21.25
N MET A 5 -0.80 -0.10 -20.91
CA MET A 5 -0.84 0.60 -19.61
C MET A 5 -1.83 1.76 -19.57
N LEU A 6 -2.08 2.42 -20.71
CA LEU A 6 -3.19 3.38 -20.80
C LEU A 6 -4.53 2.67 -20.58
N PHE A 7 -4.64 1.40 -21.00
CA PHE A 7 -5.78 0.55 -20.65
C PHE A 7 -5.82 0.18 -19.15
N ILE A 8 -4.70 -0.10 -18.48
CA ILE A 8 -4.70 -0.37 -17.02
C ILE A 8 -5.13 0.88 -16.22
N PHE A 9 -4.73 2.09 -16.64
CA PHE A 9 -5.17 3.34 -16.00
C PHE A 9 -6.60 3.74 -16.33
N ALA A 10 -7.14 3.31 -17.47
CA ALA A 10 -8.45 3.75 -17.94
C ALA A 10 -9.57 3.47 -16.93
N PRO A 11 -9.69 2.28 -16.31
CA PRO A 11 -10.69 2.01 -15.27
C PRO A 11 -10.62 3.00 -14.10
N LEU A 12 -9.42 3.28 -13.59
CA LEU A 12 -9.21 4.23 -12.48
C LEU A 12 -9.69 5.64 -12.85
N VAL A 13 -9.28 6.13 -14.03
CA VAL A 13 -9.64 7.45 -14.52
C VAL A 13 -11.14 7.56 -14.77
N VAL A 14 -11.74 6.56 -15.42
CA VAL A 14 -13.18 6.50 -15.68
C VAL A 14 -13.96 6.48 -14.36
N GLY A 15 -13.54 5.66 -13.39
CA GLY A 15 -14.13 5.63 -12.05
C GLY A 15 -14.07 6.98 -11.35
N TYR A 16 -12.96 7.70 -11.46
CA TYR A 16 -12.78 9.02 -10.86
C TYR A 16 -13.75 10.09 -11.39
N PHE A 17 -14.22 9.97 -12.63
CA PHE A 17 -15.23 10.90 -13.17
C PHE A 17 -16.65 10.64 -12.65
N ILE A 18 -16.88 9.52 -11.95
CA ILE A 18 -18.20 9.15 -11.43
C ILE A 18 -18.38 9.72 -10.01
N SER A 19 -19.26 10.71 -9.87
CA SER A 19 -19.66 11.28 -8.59
C SER A 19 -20.95 10.61 -8.11
N ILE A 20 -20.94 10.04 -6.90
CA ILE A 20 -22.10 9.36 -6.31
C ILE A 20 -22.54 10.09 -5.06
N SER A 21 -23.75 10.67 -5.09
CA SER A 21 -24.30 11.39 -3.93
C SER A 21 -24.97 10.46 -2.91
N LYS A 22 -25.34 9.24 -3.31
CA LYS A 22 -26.10 8.30 -2.46
C LYS A 22 -25.16 7.49 -1.58
N LYS A 23 -25.17 7.77 -0.27
CA LYS A 23 -24.30 7.10 0.73
C LYS A 23 -24.39 5.57 0.70
N SER A 24 -25.59 5.00 0.59
CA SER A 24 -25.77 3.54 0.55
C SER A 24 -25.05 2.86 -0.63
N LEU A 25 -24.97 3.55 -1.78
CA LEU A 25 -24.27 3.04 -2.95
C LEU A 25 -22.75 3.10 -2.74
N LEU A 26 -22.25 4.18 -2.14
CA LEU A 26 -20.84 4.29 -1.75
C LEU A 26 -20.45 3.20 -0.75
N ASP A 27 -21.27 2.95 0.27
CA ASP A 27 -21.02 1.91 1.26
C ASP A 27 -20.96 0.52 0.60
N THR A 28 -21.82 0.27 -0.40
CA THR A 28 -21.79 -0.96 -1.19
C THR A 28 -20.51 -1.06 -2.02
N ILE A 29 -20.10 0.00 -2.70
CA ILE A 29 -18.84 0.03 -3.48
C ILE A 29 -17.64 -0.23 -2.57
N ASN A 30 -17.62 0.37 -1.37
CA ASN A 30 -16.57 0.15 -0.37
C ASN A 30 -16.52 -1.33 0.06
N ALA A 31 -17.68 -1.91 0.40
CA ALA A 31 -17.78 -3.32 0.77
C ALA A 31 -17.36 -4.26 -0.38
N THR A 32 -17.81 -3.98 -1.61
CA THR A 32 -17.42 -4.75 -2.80
C THR A 32 -15.93 -4.66 -3.05
N THR A 33 -15.33 -3.47 -2.93
CA THR A 33 -13.88 -3.28 -3.10
C THR A 33 -13.09 -4.09 -2.07
N SER A 34 -13.53 -4.07 -0.80
CA SER A 34 -12.93 -4.90 0.26
C SER A 34 -13.03 -6.40 -0.05
N ASN A 35 -14.20 -6.87 -0.52
CA ASN A 35 -14.37 -8.26 -0.94
C ASN A 35 -13.48 -8.63 -2.14
N LEU A 36 -13.35 -7.75 -3.14
CA LEU A 36 -12.46 -7.97 -4.28
C LEU A 36 -10.99 -8.08 -3.87
N ILE A 37 -10.55 -7.33 -2.85
CA ILE A 37 -9.21 -7.47 -2.27
C ILE A 37 -9.01 -8.89 -1.72
N TYR A 38 -9.98 -9.44 -0.98
CA TYR A 38 -9.87 -10.82 -0.49
C TYR A 38 -9.82 -11.84 -1.64
N VAL A 39 -10.66 -11.67 -2.66
CA VAL A 39 -10.68 -12.56 -3.83
C VAL A 39 -9.32 -12.54 -4.55
N ILE A 40 -8.79 -11.36 -4.85
CA ILE A 40 -7.54 -11.25 -5.61
C ILE A 40 -6.31 -11.66 -4.79
N LEU A 41 -6.31 -11.48 -3.47
CA LEU A 41 -5.28 -12.04 -2.59
C LEU A 41 -5.32 -13.58 -2.57
N ALA A 42 -6.51 -14.18 -2.60
CA ALA A 42 -6.64 -15.62 -2.75
C ALA A 42 -6.12 -16.11 -4.11
N LEU A 43 -6.43 -15.37 -5.19
CA LEU A 43 -5.88 -15.64 -6.53
C LEU A 43 -4.37 -15.51 -6.57
N MET A 44 -3.79 -14.49 -5.92
CA MET A 44 -2.33 -14.37 -5.77
C MET A 44 -1.73 -15.60 -5.08
N GLY A 45 -2.39 -16.13 -4.06
CA GLY A 45 -2.02 -17.40 -3.42
C GLY A 45 -2.03 -18.58 -4.41
N LEU A 46 -3.07 -18.69 -5.23
CA LEU A 46 -3.18 -19.70 -6.29
C LEU A 46 -2.08 -19.53 -7.35
N SER A 47 -1.80 -18.31 -7.80
CA SER A 47 -0.70 -18.04 -8.75
C SER A 47 0.66 -18.42 -8.18
N LEU A 48 0.89 -18.26 -6.87
CA LEU A 48 2.11 -18.75 -6.22
C LEU A 48 2.19 -20.29 -6.24
N ALA A 49 1.06 -20.99 -6.10
CA ALA A 49 1.01 -22.45 -6.16
C ALA A 49 1.35 -23.00 -7.56
N ALA A 50 1.07 -22.23 -8.61
CA ALA A 50 1.37 -22.58 -10.00
C ALA A 50 2.87 -22.47 -10.35
N LEU A 51 3.69 -21.90 -9.47
CA LEU A 51 5.11 -21.72 -9.72
C LEU A 51 5.89 -23.03 -9.57
N ASP A 52 6.67 -23.37 -10.60
CA ASP A 52 7.74 -24.35 -10.48
C ASP A 52 8.76 -23.93 -9.40
N ASN A 53 9.40 -24.89 -8.74
CA ASN A 53 10.42 -24.61 -7.72
C ASN A 53 9.94 -23.66 -6.59
N LEU A 54 8.74 -23.88 -6.06
CA LEU A 54 8.11 -23.04 -5.02
C LEU A 54 9.07 -22.64 -3.87
N GLY A 55 9.92 -23.57 -3.41
CA GLY A 55 10.90 -23.29 -2.36
C GLY A 55 11.90 -22.18 -2.73
N GLN A 56 12.40 -22.17 -3.97
CA GLN A 56 13.31 -21.12 -4.46
C GLN A 56 12.57 -19.79 -4.65
N ASN A 57 11.34 -19.84 -5.18
CA ASN A 57 10.52 -18.65 -5.36
C ASN A 57 10.13 -18.01 -4.02
N LEU A 58 9.79 -18.81 -3.01
CA LEU A 58 9.51 -18.30 -1.66
C LEU A 58 10.76 -17.68 -1.02
N GLN A 59 11.94 -18.28 -1.20
CA GLN A 59 13.20 -17.67 -0.77
C GLN A 59 13.45 -16.33 -1.47
N LEU A 60 13.15 -16.23 -2.77
CA LEU A 60 13.29 -14.99 -3.53
C LEU A 60 12.31 -13.92 -3.04
N ILE A 61 11.06 -14.28 -2.73
CA ILE A 61 10.07 -13.38 -2.11
C ILE A 61 10.62 -12.83 -0.79
N LEU A 62 11.09 -13.70 0.10
CA LEU A 62 11.61 -13.30 1.41
C LEU A 62 12.86 -12.42 1.29
N LYS A 63 13.80 -12.78 0.39
CA LYS A 63 15.01 -11.99 0.14
C LYS A 63 14.66 -10.60 -0.40
N THR A 64 13.79 -10.54 -1.40
CA THR A 64 13.33 -9.28 -2.01
C THR A 64 12.64 -8.41 -0.97
N THR A 65 11.72 -9.01 -0.21
CA THR A 65 11.00 -8.34 0.89
C THR A 65 11.97 -7.77 1.91
N ALA A 66 12.92 -8.56 2.39
CA ALA A 66 13.87 -8.12 3.41
C ALA A 66 14.74 -6.94 2.94
N VAL A 67 15.26 -6.99 1.71
CA VAL A 67 16.09 -5.92 1.16
C VAL A 67 15.27 -4.64 0.98
N PHE A 68 14.12 -4.71 0.31
CA PHE A 68 13.27 -3.55 0.10
C PHE A 68 12.76 -2.97 1.41
N PHE A 69 12.19 -3.79 2.29
CA PHE A 69 11.71 -3.33 3.60
C PHE A 69 12.82 -2.61 4.38
N THR A 70 14.02 -3.18 4.43
CA THR A 70 15.14 -2.57 5.15
C THR A 70 15.56 -1.24 4.51
N CYS A 71 15.78 -1.21 3.19
CA CYS A 71 16.25 -0.01 2.51
C CYS A 71 15.21 1.12 2.54
N LEU A 72 13.93 0.80 2.31
CA LEU A 72 12.84 1.77 2.38
C LEU A 72 12.67 2.31 3.80
N SER A 73 12.66 1.44 4.81
CA SER A 73 12.53 1.86 6.21
C SER A 73 13.70 2.72 6.65
N LEU A 74 14.94 2.36 6.31
CA LEU A 74 16.12 3.18 6.62
C LEU A 74 16.08 4.53 5.91
N ALA A 75 15.75 4.57 4.62
CA ALA A 75 15.66 5.82 3.87
C ALA A 75 14.57 6.75 4.43
N ASN A 76 13.38 6.21 4.71
CA ASN A 76 12.27 6.96 5.28
C ASN A 76 12.61 7.48 6.69
N LEU A 77 13.15 6.61 7.56
CA LEU A 77 13.52 6.99 8.93
C LEU A 77 14.75 7.89 9.02
N ALA A 78 15.55 8.02 7.96
CA ALA A 78 16.63 9.01 7.90
C ALA A 78 16.11 10.44 7.68
N VAL A 79 15.01 10.59 6.93
CA VAL A 79 14.48 11.92 6.54
C VAL A 79 13.38 12.40 7.49
N LEU A 80 12.46 11.52 7.87
CA LEU A 80 11.28 11.92 8.65
C LEU A 80 11.58 12.62 9.98
N PRO A 81 12.58 12.19 10.79
CA PRO A 81 12.89 12.88 12.05
C PRO A 81 13.39 14.32 11.86
N LEU A 82 13.90 14.66 10.68
CA LEU A 82 14.29 16.03 10.34
C LEU A 82 13.04 16.92 10.20
N ILE A 83 11.94 16.36 9.69
CA ILE A 83 10.66 17.08 9.56
C ILE A 83 10.08 17.37 10.94
N ASP A 84 10.15 16.43 11.88
CA ASP A 84 9.74 16.68 13.28
C ASP A 84 10.50 17.85 13.91
N LYS A 85 11.78 18.00 13.58
CA LYS A 85 12.60 19.12 14.06
C LYS A 85 12.21 20.46 13.43
N TRP A 86 11.81 20.46 12.15
CA TRP A 86 11.50 21.68 11.41
C TRP A 86 10.03 22.12 11.54
N LEU A 87 9.11 21.17 11.74
CA LEU A 87 7.67 21.40 11.81
C LEU A 87 7.09 20.68 13.03
N PRO A 88 7.42 21.11 14.26
CA PRO A 88 6.98 20.44 15.48
C PRO A 88 5.45 20.47 15.62
N ILE A 89 4.87 19.31 15.93
CA ILE A 89 3.43 19.17 16.19
C ILE A 89 3.25 18.90 17.69
N HIS A 90 2.37 19.67 18.33
CA HIS A 90 2.00 19.44 19.72
C HIS A 90 0.95 18.34 19.78
N THR A 91 1.26 17.24 20.47
CA THR A 91 0.33 16.13 20.68
C THR A 91 -0.41 16.27 22.00
N ASP A 92 -1.74 16.14 21.97
CA ASP A 92 -2.60 16.16 23.15
C ASP A 92 -3.15 14.74 23.39
N ALA A 93 -2.29 13.84 23.86
CA ALA A 93 -2.56 12.40 23.93
C ALA A 93 -3.60 12.03 25.02
N SER A 94 -4.47 11.06 24.71
CA SER A 94 -5.34 10.39 25.68
C SER A 94 -4.78 9.00 26.03
N ASN A 95 -4.83 8.61 27.31
CA ASN A 95 -4.45 7.26 27.76
C ASN A 95 -5.61 6.27 27.60
N THR A 96 -6.08 6.08 26.36
CA THR A 96 -7.11 5.09 26.03
C THR A 96 -6.48 3.77 25.60
N LYS A 97 -7.13 2.64 25.89
CA LYS A 97 -6.68 1.32 25.43
C LYS A 97 -6.71 1.27 23.90
N LEU A 98 -5.63 0.79 23.30
CA LEU A 98 -5.51 0.63 21.86
C LEU A 98 -5.91 -0.78 21.43
N PRO A 99 -6.73 -0.97 20.39
CA PRO A 99 -7.09 -2.28 19.87
C PRO A 99 -6.00 -2.86 18.94
N LEU A 100 -4.71 -2.74 19.30
CA LEU A 100 -3.60 -3.17 18.42
C LEU A 100 -3.69 -4.65 18.05
N SER A 101 -4.17 -5.51 18.95
CA SER A 101 -4.36 -6.94 18.68
C SER A 101 -5.44 -7.19 17.63
N GLU A 102 -6.55 -6.46 17.66
CA GLU A 102 -7.63 -6.64 16.69
C GLU A 102 -7.18 -6.17 15.31
N MET A 103 -6.47 -5.05 15.26
CA MET A 103 -5.90 -4.51 14.02
C MET A 103 -4.86 -5.46 13.43
N ALA A 104 -3.89 -5.93 14.23
CA ALA A 104 -2.92 -6.91 13.77
C ALA A 104 -3.58 -8.22 13.30
N MET A 105 -4.71 -8.61 13.90
CA MET A 105 -5.48 -9.77 13.46
C MET A 105 -6.11 -9.54 12.08
N GLU A 106 -6.62 -8.33 11.78
CA GLU A 106 -7.09 -8.00 10.43
C GLU A 106 -5.96 -8.11 9.39
N SER A 107 -4.76 -7.59 9.69
CA SER A 107 -3.59 -7.76 8.82
C SER A 107 -3.21 -9.25 8.67
N ALA A 108 -3.30 -10.04 9.75
CA ALA A 108 -3.01 -11.48 9.72
C ALA A 108 -4.02 -12.27 8.86
N LYS A 109 -5.30 -11.88 8.83
CA LYS A 109 -6.30 -12.51 7.95
C LYS A 109 -5.88 -12.44 6.48
N LEU A 110 -5.23 -11.36 6.05
CA LEU A 110 -4.76 -11.22 4.68
C LEU A 110 -3.69 -12.26 4.34
N ILE A 111 -2.74 -12.49 5.25
CA ILE A 111 -1.74 -13.55 5.13
C ILE A 111 -2.43 -14.92 5.05
N LEU A 112 -3.44 -15.15 5.90
CA LEU A 112 -4.20 -16.40 5.88
C LEU A 112 -4.96 -16.60 4.57
N VAL A 113 -5.48 -15.54 3.95
CA VAL A 113 -6.17 -15.63 2.65
C VAL A 113 -5.20 -15.99 1.53
N VAL A 114 -4.03 -15.35 1.48
CA VAL A 114 -2.97 -15.70 0.51
C VAL A 114 -2.47 -17.12 0.75
N GLY A 115 -2.17 -17.47 2.01
CA GLY A 115 -1.73 -18.81 2.39
C GLY A 115 -2.79 -19.88 2.12
N GLY A 116 -4.06 -19.57 2.32
CA GLY A 116 -5.19 -20.43 1.97
C GLY A 116 -5.26 -20.67 0.47
N GLY A 117 -5.15 -19.64 -0.35
CA GLY A 117 -5.05 -19.77 -1.81
C GLY A 117 -3.88 -20.66 -2.24
N LEU A 118 -2.70 -20.46 -1.65
CA LEU A 118 -1.52 -21.28 -1.90
C LEU A 118 -1.76 -22.76 -1.55
N ILE A 119 -2.29 -23.04 -0.35
CA ILE A 119 -2.57 -24.42 0.09
C ILE A 119 -3.60 -25.09 -0.82
N ILE A 120 -4.67 -24.38 -1.17
CA ILE A 120 -5.71 -24.88 -2.08
C ILE A 120 -5.11 -25.24 -3.44
N GLY A 121 -4.29 -24.34 -4.01
CA GLY A 121 -3.63 -24.57 -5.30
C GLY A 121 -2.63 -25.73 -5.29
N LEU A 122 -1.99 -26.02 -4.15
CA LEU A 122 -1.08 -27.15 -4.01
C LEU A 122 -1.79 -28.49 -3.77
N MET A 123 -2.95 -28.47 -3.10
CA MET A 123 -3.68 -29.68 -2.72
C MET A 123 -4.65 -30.16 -3.80
N LEU A 124 -5.21 -29.25 -4.60
CA LEU A 124 -6.19 -29.60 -5.62
C LEU A 124 -5.53 -29.64 -7.00
N PRO A 125 -5.67 -30.72 -7.79
CA PRO A 125 -5.15 -30.82 -9.15
C PRO A 125 -6.05 -30.01 -10.11
N ILE A 126 -6.09 -28.70 -9.91
CA ILE A 126 -6.87 -27.76 -10.72
C ILE A 126 -5.91 -27.13 -11.74
N ASP A 127 -6.36 -26.99 -12.98
CA ASP A 127 -5.65 -26.14 -13.94
C ASP A 127 -5.72 -24.68 -13.48
N LEU A 128 -4.56 -24.06 -13.26
CA LEU A 128 -4.45 -22.68 -12.76
C LEU A 128 -4.23 -21.66 -13.90
N SER A 129 -4.30 -22.08 -15.16
CA SER A 129 -4.13 -21.21 -16.34
C SER A 129 -5.10 -20.02 -16.40
N TRP A 130 -6.27 -20.13 -15.78
CA TRP A 130 -7.30 -19.08 -15.74
C TRP A 130 -7.03 -18.01 -14.67
N VAL A 131 -6.14 -18.26 -13.71
CA VAL A 131 -5.95 -17.40 -12.52
C VAL A 131 -5.42 -16.03 -12.93
N ASP A 132 -4.50 -15.97 -13.89
CA ASP A 132 -3.89 -14.71 -14.35
C ASP A 132 -4.95 -13.83 -15.03
N THR A 133 -5.73 -14.40 -15.95
CA THR A 133 -6.84 -13.68 -16.62
C THR A 133 -7.90 -13.22 -15.61
N ALA A 134 -8.27 -14.05 -14.64
CA ALA A 134 -9.22 -13.66 -13.60
C ALA A 134 -8.69 -12.51 -12.74
N SER A 135 -7.40 -12.56 -12.38
CA SER A 135 -6.72 -11.53 -11.60
C SER A 135 -6.69 -10.19 -12.33
N GLU A 136 -6.41 -10.19 -13.64
CA GLU A 136 -6.41 -8.98 -14.48
C GLU A 136 -7.80 -8.32 -14.52
N TRP A 137 -8.86 -9.08 -14.76
CA TRP A 137 -10.23 -8.54 -14.78
C TRP A 137 -10.68 -8.00 -13.42
N ILE A 138 -10.32 -8.69 -12.34
CA ILE A 138 -10.61 -8.22 -10.98
C ILE A 138 -9.80 -6.95 -10.67
N LEU A 139 -8.55 -6.86 -11.12
CA LEU A 139 -7.74 -5.65 -11.00
C LEU A 139 -8.40 -4.47 -11.72
N PHE A 140 -8.92 -4.64 -12.94
CA PHE A 140 -9.63 -3.56 -13.65
C PHE A 140 -10.89 -3.11 -12.91
N LEU A 141 -11.69 -4.05 -12.40
CA LEU A 141 -12.88 -3.74 -11.62
C LEU A 141 -12.52 -3.03 -10.30
N LEU A 142 -11.44 -3.47 -9.65
CA LEU A 142 -10.93 -2.90 -8.41
C LEU A 142 -10.42 -1.46 -8.64
N LEU A 143 -9.63 -1.22 -9.69
CA LEU A 143 -9.17 0.12 -10.07
C LEU A 143 -10.34 1.05 -10.40
N PHE A 144 -11.36 0.54 -11.10
CA PHE A 144 -12.58 1.29 -11.36
C PHE A 144 -13.27 1.75 -10.06
N PHE A 145 -13.49 0.84 -9.10
CA PHE A 145 -14.10 1.22 -7.82
C PHE A 145 -13.20 2.12 -6.97
N ILE A 146 -11.89 1.92 -6.97
CA ILE A 146 -10.94 2.83 -6.31
C ILE A 146 -11.05 4.24 -6.91
N GLY A 147 -11.18 4.37 -8.23
CA GLY A 147 -11.40 5.66 -8.90
C GLY A 147 -12.62 6.38 -8.33
N ILE A 148 -13.74 5.66 -8.21
CA ILE A 148 -14.97 6.19 -7.61
C ILE A 148 -14.73 6.59 -6.15
N GLN A 149 -14.07 5.75 -5.35
CA GLN A 149 -13.77 6.05 -3.95
C GLN A 149 -12.93 7.31 -3.80
N LEU A 150 -11.88 7.48 -4.61
CA LEU A 150 -11.01 8.65 -4.58
C LEU A 150 -11.79 9.93 -4.87
N ARG A 151 -12.69 9.91 -5.88
CA ARG A 151 -13.58 11.04 -6.21
C ARG A 151 -14.52 11.39 -5.06
N ASN A 152 -15.04 10.38 -4.37
CA ASN A 152 -16.07 10.53 -3.35
C ASN A 152 -15.50 10.47 -1.92
N SER A 153 -14.18 10.60 -1.76
CA SER A 153 -13.47 10.58 -0.47
C SER A 153 -13.85 11.75 0.46
N GLY A 154 -14.55 12.76 -0.05
CA GLY A 154 -15.00 13.92 0.73
C GLY A 154 -13.90 14.92 1.07
N LEU A 155 -12.65 14.65 0.67
CA LEU A 155 -11.53 15.57 0.83
C LEU A 155 -11.55 16.61 -0.28
N THR A 156 -11.72 17.87 0.09
CA THR A 156 -11.60 18.97 -0.86
C THR A 156 -10.12 19.24 -1.16
N LEU A 157 -9.79 19.57 -2.41
CA LEU A 157 -8.44 20.05 -2.80
C LEU A 157 -7.96 21.19 -1.89
N ARG A 158 -8.88 22.02 -1.41
CA ARG A 158 -8.60 23.09 -0.46
C ARG A 158 -8.07 22.55 0.88
N GLN A 159 -8.67 21.50 1.45
CA GLN A 159 -8.18 20.88 2.70
C GLN A 159 -6.81 20.24 2.52
N ILE A 160 -6.55 19.62 1.37
CA ILE A 160 -5.24 19.03 1.04
C ILE A 160 -4.16 20.12 0.95
N LEU A 161 -4.42 21.19 0.17
CA LEU A 161 -3.46 22.27 -0.04
C LEU A 161 -3.24 23.15 1.21
N LEU A 162 -4.22 23.22 2.12
CA LEU A 162 -4.09 23.97 3.37
C LEU A 162 -3.24 23.24 4.41
N ASN A 163 -3.16 21.90 4.37
CA ASN A 163 -2.34 21.14 5.30
C ASN A 163 -0.91 20.93 4.76
N LYS A 164 -0.10 21.99 4.89
CA LYS A 164 1.31 21.98 4.47
C LYS A 164 2.12 20.85 5.12
N GLN A 165 1.82 20.50 6.37
CA GLN A 165 2.53 19.44 7.10
C GLN A 165 2.30 18.07 6.47
N GLY A 166 1.04 17.70 6.21
CA GLY A 166 0.72 16.44 5.55
C GLY A 166 1.34 16.33 4.16
N MET A 167 1.35 17.43 3.41
CA MET A 167 2.00 17.49 2.09
C MET A 167 3.52 17.31 2.16
N VAL A 168 4.20 17.97 3.10
CA VAL A 168 5.66 17.83 3.29
C VAL A 168 6.03 16.40 3.67
N ILE A 169 5.26 15.76 4.57
CA ILE A 169 5.46 14.37 4.97
C ILE A 169 5.31 13.44 3.75
N ALA A 170 4.22 13.57 2.99
CA ALA A 170 3.98 12.75 1.80
C ALA A 170 5.11 12.88 0.77
N LEU A 171 5.53 14.11 0.45
CA LEU A 171 6.62 14.35 -0.50
C LEU A 171 7.96 13.80 0.00
N ALA A 172 8.23 13.90 1.30
CA ALA A 172 9.43 13.33 1.89
C ALA A 172 9.44 11.80 1.81
N ILE A 173 8.31 11.15 2.08
CA ILE A 173 8.15 9.69 1.93
C ILE A 173 8.38 9.28 0.49
N VAL A 174 7.78 9.98 -0.48
CA VAL A 174 8.00 9.69 -1.90
C VAL A 174 9.49 9.77 -2.23
N ALA A 175 10.13 10.90 -1.93
CA ALA A 175 11.54 11.12 -2.28
C ALA A 175 12.48 10.10 -1.61
N SER A 176 12.30 9.85 -0.31
CA SER A 176 13.13 8.88 0.42
C SER A 176 12.88 7.43 -0.01
N SER A 177 11.62 7.07 -0.32
CA SER A 177 11.29 5.74 -0.86
C SER A 177 11.90 5.54 -2.25
N MET A 178 11.97 6.57 -3.11
CA MET A 178 12.66 6.45 -4.40
C MET A 178 14.15 6.11 -4.21
N VAL A 179 14.82 6.77 -3.26
CA VAL A 179 16.22 6.46 -2.92
C VAL A 179 16.34 5.02 -2.41
N GLY A 180 15.46 4.61 -1.49
CA GLY A 180 15.44 3.22 -0.99
C GLY A 180 15.18 2.19 -2.10
N GLY A 181 14.33 2.52 -3.07
CA GLY A 181 14.05 1.69 -4.25
C GLY A 181 15.25 1.51 -5.17
N VAL A 182 15.97 2.59 -5.47
CA VAL A 182 17.22 2.54 -6.25
C VAL A 182 18.27 1.69 -5.53
N ILE A 183 18.47 1.91 -4.24
CA ILE A 183 19.43 1.12 -3.44
C ILE A 183 19.04 -0.36 -3.45
N SER A 184 17.76 -0.66 -3.26
CA SER A 184 17.25 -2.05 -3.29
C SER A 184 17.47 -2.70 -4.64
N ALA A 185 17.25 -1.97 -5.74
CA ALA A 185 17.48 -2.47 -7.09
C ALA A 185 18.95 -2.84 -7.32
N LEU A 186 19.87 -1.97 -6.89
CA LEU A 186 21.32 -2.20 -7.00
C LEU A 186 21.78 -3.40 -6.15
N ILE A 187 21.23 -3.58 -4.94
CA ILE A 187 21.57 -4.72 -4.07
C ILE A 187 21.05 -6.04 -4.64
N LEU A 188 19.86 -6.03 -5.24
CA LEU A 188 19.23 -7.22 -5.81
C LEU A 188 19.63 -7.50 -7.26
N ASP A 189 20.42 -6.61 -7.87
CA ASP A 189 20.82 -6.65 -9.28
C ASP A 189 19.61 -6.76 -10.23
N ILE A 190 18.61 -5.88 -9.99
CA ILE A 190 17.42 -5.77 -10.84
C ILE A 190 17.36 -4.40 -11.50
N ASP A 191 16.53 -4.29 -12.53
CA ASP A 191 16.27 -3.02 -13.21
C ASP A 191 15.83 -1.92 -12.22
N ILE A 192 16.37 -0.71 -12.41
CA ILE A 192 16.13 0.43 -11.50
C ILE A 192 14.65 0.84 -11.53
N TYR A 193 14.00 0.82 -12.70
CA TYR A 193 12.59 1.16 -12.81
C TYR A 193 11.72 0.10 -12.13
N ARG A 194 12.10 -1.18 -12.19
CA ARG A 194 11.46 -2.21 -11.36
C ARG A 194 11.62 -1.90 -9.86
N GLY A 195 12.79 -1.45 -9.43
CA GLY A 195 13.00 -1.02 -8.04
C GLY A 195 12.16 0.19 -7.61
N LEU A 196 12.04 1.19 -8.48
CA LEU A 196 11.20 2.37 -8.25
C LEU A 196 9.71 2.02 -8.22
N ALA A 197 9.27 1.08 -9.06
CA ALA A 197 7.91 0.55 -9.03
C ALA A 197 7.61 -0.13 -7.68
N MET A 198 8.48 -1.05 -7.24
CA MET A 198 8.35 -1.75 -5.95
C MET A 198 8.37 -0.77 -4.75
N ALA A 199 9.12 0.32 -4.83
CA ALA A 199 9.20 1.34 -3.79
C ALA A 199 7.98 2.28 -3.73
N SER A 200 7.11 2.25 -4.74
CA SER A 200 5.96 3.15 -4.88
C SER A 200 4.69 2.63 -4.21
N GLY A 201 4.76 1.54 -3.44
CA GLY A 201 3.60 0.99 -2.72
C GLY A 201 3.12 1.86 -1.56
N PHE A 202 3.99 2.68 -0.98
CA PHE A 202 3.70 3.70 0.05
C PHE A 202 2.77 3.29 1.21
N GLY A 203 2.66 2.00 1.55
CA GLY A 203 1.83 1.44 2.62
C GLY A 203 0.60 0.70 2.13
N TRP A 204 0.28 0.74 0.83
CA TRP A 204 -0.93 0.11 0.28
C TRP A 204 -0.65 -1.32 -0.20
N TYR A 205 -0.61 -2.25 0.75
CA TYR A 205 -0.22 -3.64 0.50
C TYR A 205 -1.04 -4.36 -0.57
N SER A 206 -2.36 -4.16 -0.60
CA SER A 206 -3.25 -4.91 -1.49
C SER A 206 -3.01 -4.47 -2.93
N LEU A 207 -3.10 -3.18 -3.21
CA LEU A 207 -2.89 -2.63 -4.54
C LEU A 207 -1.46 -2.87 -5.03
N ALA A 208 -0.46 -2.69 -4.17
CA ALA A 208 0.95 -2.88 -4.53
C ALA A 208 1.24 -4.34 -4.95
N GLY A 209 0.77 -5.31 -4.16
CA GLY A 209 0.92 -6.73 -4.47
C GLY A 209 0.27 -7.12 -5.79
N ILE A 210 -0.93 -6.62 -6.04
CA ILE A 210 -1.67 -6.94 -7.27
C ILE A 210 -0.98 -6.34 -8.50
N LEU A 211 -0.65 -5.05 -8.48
CA LEU A 211 -0.05 -4.36 -9.62
C LEU A 211 1.32 -4.95 -9.98
N MET A 212 2.14 -5.30 -8.98
CA MET A 212 3.45 -5.92 -9.23
C MET A 212 3.32 -7.39 -9.64
N GLY A 213 2.29 -8.08 -9.17
CA GLY A 213 1.94 -9.44 -9.58
C GLY A 213 1.58 -9.50 -11.07
N ASP A 214 0.71 -8.59 -11.50
CA ASP A 214 0.31 -8.45 -12.91
C ASP A 214 1.47 -8.02 -13.81
N ALA A 215 2.28 -7.04 -13.36
CA ALA A 215 3.36 -6.48 -14.16
C ALA A 215 4.61 -7.36 -14.25
N PHE A 216 5.02 -8.00 -13.15
CA PHE A 216 6.31 -8.70 -13.03
C PHE A 216 6.19 -10.15 -12.54
N GLY A 217 4.97 -10.65 -12.37
CA GLY A 217 4.68 -12.02 -11.98
C GLY A 217 4.52 -12.25 -10.47
N PRO A 218 4.07 -13.45 -10.07
CA PRO A 218 3.60 -13.72 -8.71
C PRO A 218 4.66 -13.53 -7.61
N VAL A 219 5.94 -13.70 -7.94
CA VAL A 219 7.06 -13.48 -7.02
C VAL A 219 7.16 -12.01 -6.60
N TYR A 220 7.15 -11.09 -7.57
CA TYR A 220 7.21 -9.66 -7.27
C TYR A 220 5.92 -9.16 -6.63
N GLY A 221 4.77 -9.71 -7.04
CA GLY A 221 3.49 -9.44 -6.37
C GLY A 221 3.50 -9.84 -4.90
N GLY A 222 3.91 -11.07 -4.60
CA GLY A 222 4.04 -11.58 -3.23
C GLY A 222 5.04 -10.77 -2.40
N ALA A 223 6.19 -10.41 -2.97
CA ALA A 223 7.18 -9.56 -2.29
C ALA A 223 6.62 -8.15 -2.01
N SER A 224 5.99 -7.51 -2.99
CA SER A 224 5.42 -6.18 -2.83
C SER A 224 4.31 -6.15 -1.77
N PHE A 225 3.44 -7.17 -1.75
CA PHE A 225 2.44 -7.33 -0.70
C PHE A 225 3.10 -7.44 0.69
N MET A 226 4.12 -8.29 0.83
CA MET A 226 4.79 -8.50 2.12
C MET A 226 5.56 -7.27 2.61
N ILE A 227 6.20 -6.51 1.72
CA ILE A 227 6.92 -5.27 2.07
C ILE A 227 5.97 -4.29 2.75
N GLU A 228 4.84 -4.01 2.11
CA GLU A 228 3.88 -3.02 2.60
C GLU A 228 3.11 -3.52 3.83
N LEU A 229 2.80 -4.82 3.90
CA LEU A 229 2.16 -5.42 5.07
C LEU A 229 3.08 -5.37 6.31
N LEU A 230 4.37 -5.72 6.14
CA LEU A 230 5.35 -5.59 7.22
C LEU A 230 5.50 -4.13 7.67
N ARG A 231 5.46 -3.19 6.72
CA ARG A 231 5.51 -1.77 7.03
C ARG A 231 4.32 -1.33 7.88
N GLU A 232 3.11 -1.78 7.54
CA GLU A 232 1.90 -1.53 8.33
C GLU A 232 2.02 -2.08 9.76
N LEU A 233 2.40 -3.35 9.91
CA LEU A 233 2.56 -3.99 11.21
C LEU A 233 3.58 -3.26 12.09
N ILE A 234 4.70 -2.84 11.50
CA ILE A 234 5.72 -2.06 12.20
C ILE A 234 5.20 -0.67 12.53
N ALA A 235 4.43 -0.03 11.65
CA ALA A 235 3.80 1.27 11.93
C ALA A 235 2.85 1.20 13.14
N LEU A 236 2.03 0.14 13.25
CA LEU A 236 1.15 -0.07 14.42
C LEU A 236 1.91 -0.09 15.75
N VAL A 237 3.16 -0.58 15.75
CA VAL A 237 4.03 -0.59 16.93
C VAL A 237 4.77 0.74 17.11
N LEU A 238 5.26 1.34 16.03
CA LEU A 238 6.02 2.59 16.07
C LEU A 238 5.16 3.80 16.48
N ILE A 239 3.90 3.85 16.04
CA ILE A 239 3.02 5.00 16.31
C ILE A 239 2.87 5.22 17.83
N PRO A 240 2.40 4.25 18.64
CA PRO A 240 2.25 4.45 20.09
C PRO A 240 3.56 4.79 20.81
N LEU A 241 4.69 4.27 20.33
CA LEU A 241 6.00 4.48 20.95
C LEU A 241 6.56 5.87 20.69
N PHE A 242 6.39 6.39 19.47
CA PHE A 242 7.11 7.59 19.03
C PHE A 242 6.24 8.80 18.77
N ILE A 243 4.92 8.67 18.56
CA ILE A 243 4.10 9.79 18.08
C ILE A 243 4.09 11.00 19.03
N ARG A 244 4.28 10.80 20.34
CA ARG A 244 4.33 11.87 21.34
C ARG A 244 5.56 12.78 21.20
N THR A 245 6.64 12.26 20.61
CA THR A 245 7.91 13.00 20.44
C THR A 245 8.25 13.26 18.98
N LYS A 246 7.81 12.39 18.08
CA LYS A 246 8.07 12.42 16.64
C LYS A 246 6.80 12.15 15.83
N PRO A 247 5.78 13.02 15.93
CA PRO A 247 4.51 12.82 15.25
C PRO A 247 4.62 12.76 13.72
N CYS A 248 5.46 13.57 13.09
CA CYS A 248 5.68 13.53 11.64
C CYS A 248 6.31 12.20 11.22
N THR A 249 7.27 11.68 12.00
CA THR A 249 7.88 10.37 11.77
C THR A 249 6.86 9.24 11.87
N SER A 250 6.05 9.21 12.93
CA SER A 250 5.03 8.17 13.10
C SER A 250 3.97 8.20 11.99
N ILE A 251 3.48 9.40 11.64
CA ILE A 251 2.48 9.57 10.57
C ILE A 251 3.09 9.21 9.20
N GLY A 252 4.30 9.70 8.91
CA GLY A 252 4.96 9.45 7.64
C GLY A 252 5.30 7.98 7.42
N TYR A 253 5.83 7.29 8.42
CA TYR A 253 6.20 5.88 8.31
C TYR A 253 4.96 4.98 8.07
N ALA A 254 3.82 5.32 8.66
CA ALA A 254 2.54 4.67 8.34
C ALA A 254 2.18 4.86 6.84
N GLY A 255 2.37 6.08 6.34
CA GLY A 255 2.14 6.47 4.94
C GLY A 255 0.69 6.34 4.52
N ALA A 256 0.36 5.57 3.45
CA ALA A 256 -1.01 5.45 2.94
C ALA A 256 -2.00 5.02 4.03
N THR A 257 -1.60 4.08 4.90
CA THR A 257 -2.43 3.57 5.99
C THR A 257 -2.70 4.59 7.10
N ALA A 258 -2.06 5.77 7.06
CA ALA A 258 -2.28 6.86 8.02
C ALA A 258 -3.69 7.45 7.94
N MET A 259 -4.36 7.35 6.78
CA MET A 259 -5.68 7.94 6.59
C MET A 259 -6.84 7.03 7.02
N ASP A 260 -6.59 5.73 7.16
CA ASP A 260 -7.61 4.72 7.42
C ASP A 260 -7.19 3.73 8.51
N PHE A 261 -6.35 2.75 8.20
CA PHE A 261 -6.08 1.62 9.07
C PHE A 261 -5.36 2.05 10.35
N THR A 262 -4.29 2.83 10.25
CA THR A 262 -3.55 3.31 11.43
C THR A 262 -4.13 4.60 12.02
N LEU A 263 -5.14 5.21 11.38
CA LEU A 263 -5.75 6.46 11.83
C LEU A 263 -6.30 6.39 13.27
N PRO A 264 -7.03 5.33 13.69
CA PRO A 264 -7.50 5.21 15.07
C PRO A 264 -6.37 5.23 16.10
N VAL A 265 -5.22 4.63 15.76
CA VAL A 265 -4.03 4.61 16.62
C VAL A 265 -3.42 6.00 16.69
N ILE A 266 -3.24 6.66 15.54
CA ILE A 266 -2.73 8.05 15.44
C ILE A 266 -3.62 9.01 16.24
N GLN A 267 -4.93 8.94 16.06
CA GLN A 267 -5.91 9.77 16.77
C GLN A 267 -5.83 9.56 18.29
N THR A 268 -5.76 8.31 18.72
CA THR A 268 -5.76 7.96 20.15
C THR A 268 -4.46 8.38 20.83
N THR A 269 -3.32 8.12 20.19
CA THR A 269 -1.99 8.28 20.79
C THR A 269 -1.36 9.66 20.53
N GLY A 270 -1.61 10.25 19.37
CA GLY A 270 -1.11 11.56 18.95
C GLY A 270 -2.11 12.71 19.14
N GLY A 271 -3.39 12.39 19.39
CA GLY A 271 -4.45 13.37 19.60
C GLY A 271 -5.08 13.91 18.30
N VAL A 272 -6.17 14.67 18.46
CA VAL A 272 -7.00 15.17 17.33
C VAL A 272 -6.26 16.07 16.35
N ARG A 273 -5.16 16.71 16.77
CA ARG A 273 -4.32 17.56 15.91
C ARG A 273 -3.55 16.77 14.85
N CYS A 274 -3.24 15.51 15.12
CA CYS A 274 -2.55 14.64 14.17
C CYS A 274 -3.47 14.12 13.06
N VAL A 275 -4.79 14.09 13.29
CA VAL A 275 -5.78 13.49 12.39
C VAL A 275 -5.80 14.15 11.00
N PRO A 276 -5.92 15.48 10.85
CA PRO A 276 -5.93 16.10 9.52
C PRO A 276 -4.61 15.92 8.77
N ILE A 277 -3.49 15.83 9.48
CA ILE A 277 -2.14 15.65 8.90
C ILE A 277 -2.02 14.23 8.35
N ALA A 278 -2.44 13.23 9.13
CA ALA A 278 -2.45 11.82 8.75
C ALA A 278 -3.37 11.56 7.57
N ILE A 279 -4.58 12.14 7.56
CA ILE A 279 -5.53 12.02 6.46
C ILE A 279 -4.95 12.63 5.18
N VAL A 280 -4.38 13.84 5.24
CA VAL A 280 -3.82 14.49 4.03
C VAL A 280 -2.59 13.74 3.52
N SER A 281 -1.65 13.35 4.40
CA SER A 281 -0.47 12.60 3.99
C SER A 281 -0.84 11.24 3.40
N GLY A 282 -1.71 10.49 4.07
CA GLY A 282 -2.17 9.19 3.61
C GLY A 282 -2.91 9.30 2.29
N PHE A 283 -3.80 10.27 2.14
CA PHE A 283 -4.53 10.48 0.88
C PHE A 283 -3.59 10.79 -0.30
N ILE A 284 -2.61 11.67 -0.13
CA ILE A 284 -1.63 11.99 -1.19
C ILE A 284 -0.86 10.73 -1.57
N LEU A 285 -0.36 9.97 -0.59
CA LEU A 285 0.38 8.74 -0.85
C LEU A 285 -0.49 7.70 -1.55
N SER A 286 -1.71 7.45 -1.07
CA SER A 286 -2.67 6.54 -1.69
C SER A 286 -3.00 6.91 -3.14
N LEU A 287 -3.15 8.21 -3.44
CA LEU A 287 -3.35 8.68 -4.81
C LEU A 287 -2.12 8.41 -5.68
N LEU A 288 -0.92 8.57 -5.13
CA LEU A 288 0.34 8.38 -5.86
C LEU A 288 0.70 6.91 -6.09
N VAL A 289 0.24 5.96 -5.27
CA VAL A 289 0.56 4.53 -5.42
C VAL A 289 0.30 4.01 -6.84
N PRO A 290 -0.96 4.00 -7.35
CA PRO A 290 -1.22 3.48 -8.70
C PRO A 290 -0.51 4.30 -9.77
N ILE A 291 -0.39 5.62 -9.57
CA ILE A 291 0.23 6.53 -10.55
C ILE A 291 1.71 6.20 -10.73
N MET A 292 2.46 6.15 -9.63
CA MET A 292 3.91 5.96 -9.65
C MET A 292 4.29 4.52 -9.96
N MET A 293 3.60 3.52 -9.39
CA MET A 293 3.87 2.12 -9.68
C MET A 293 3.73 1.83 -11.17
N LEU A 294 2.59 2.18 -11.77
CA LEU A 294 2.35 1.93 -13.20
C LEU A 294 3.26 2.77 -14.10
N PHE A 295 3.60 4.00 -13.69
CA PHE A 295 4.57 4.81 -14.42
C PHE A 295 5.94 4.14 -14.46
N PHE A 296 6.46 3.63 -13.34
CA PHE A 296 7.76 2.95 -13.35
C PHE A 296 7.72 1.58 -14.00
N VAL A 297 6.62 0.83 -13.86
CA VAL A 297 6.36 -0.39 -14.65
C VAL A 297 6.49 -0.07 -16.15
N SER A 298 5.99 1.09 -16.59
CA SER A 298 6.07 1.49 -18.00
C SER A 298 7.46 1.74 -18.53
N LEU A 299 8.40 2.08 -17.64
CA LEU A 299 9.78 2.36 -17.99
C LEU A 299 10.68 1.13 -17.84
N ALA A 300 10.26 0.14 -17.05
CA ALA A 300 10.97 -1.12 -16.82
C ALA A 300 10.77 -2.14 -17.96
N GLY A 301 9.81 -1.89 -18.86
CA GLY A 301 9.44 -2.75 -19.99
C GLY A 301 10.22 -2.46 -21.26
#